data_AF-A0A7J4F8V0-F1
#
_entry.id   AF-A0A7J4F8V0-F1
#
_cell.length_a   1.000
_cell.length_b   1.000
_cell.length_c   1.000
_cell.angle_alpha   90.00
_cell.angle_beta   90.00
_cell.angle_gamma   90.00
#
_symmetry.space_group_name_H-M   'P 1'
#
loop_
_entity.id
_entity.type
_entity.pdbx_description
1 polymer ?
#
loop_
_entity_poly.entity_id
_entity_poly.type
_entity_poly.pdbx_seq_one_letter_code
_entity_poly.pdbx_strand_id
1 'polypeptide(L)' 'MGAGWYDLLVHLGDAEGHPVLTFTSRGREEVRPNPPGERYLRTIVRGLIETHSLQRAALADYLLGPGISRMDGVERGSSA' A
#
# COMPACT_ATOMS: atom_id res chain seq x y z
N MET A 1 -7.27 19.55 5.29
CA MET A 1 -7.63 18.32 4.57
C MET A 1 -8.91 17.79 5.20
N GLY A 2 -9.92 17.45 4.40
CA GLY A 2 -11.25 17.06 4.88
C GLY A 2 -11.34 15.59 5.28
N ALA A 3 -12.54 15.14 5.69
CA ALA A 3 -12.86 13.79 6.16
C ALA A 3 -12.82 12.68 5.07
N GLY A 4 -11.85 12.73 4.16
CA GLY A 4 -11.66 11.73 3.11
C GLY A 4 -10.76 10.58 3.53
N TRP A 5 -10.71 9.52 2.72
CA TRP A 5 -9.90 8.32 2.94
C TRP A 5 -8.38 8.57 3.02
N TYR A 6 -7.89 9.73 2.57
CA TYR A 6 -6.48 10.11 2.54
C TYR A 6 -6.30 11.52 3.09
N ASP A 7 -6.45 11.65 4.41
CA ASP A 7 -6.49 12.93 5.11
C ASP A 7 -5.16 13.31 5.80
N LEU A 8 -4.16 12.42 5.77
CA LEU A 8 -2.83 12.64 6.34
C LEU A 8 -1.80 12.90 5.25
N LEU A 9 -1.10 14.03 5.35
CA LEU A 9 0.08 14.34 4.56
C LEU A 9 1.34 14.05 5.38
N VAL A 10 2.33 13.39 4.78
CA VAL A 10 3.60 13.03 5.40
C VAL A 10 4.75 13.59 4.57
N HIS A 11 5.67 14.29 5.24
CA HIS A 11 6.92 14.74 4.65
C HIS A 11 7.97 13.64 4.72
N LEU A 12 8.53 13.26 3.56
CA LEU A 12 9.50 12.17 3.44
C LEU A 12 10.95 12.67 3.39
N GLY A 13 11.16 13.99 3.35
CA GLY A 13 12.44 14.65 3.20
C GLY A 13 12.51 15.51 1.95
N ASP A 14 13.65 16.13 1.71
CA ASP A 14 13.88 17.02 0.58
C ASP A 14 14.69 16.32 -0.53
N ALA A 15 14.29 16.49 -1.79
CA ALA A 15 15.01 16.05 -2.97
C ALA A 15 15.33 17.27 -3.85
N GLU A 16 16.61 17.49 -4.14
CA GLU A 16 17.07 18.64 -4.94
C GLU A 16 16.56 20.00 -4.42
N GLY A 17 16.45 20.14 -3.09
CA GLY A 17 15.94 21.36 -2.44
C GLY A 17 14.42 21.51 -2.44
N HIS A 18 13.67 20.48 -2.87
CA HIS A 18 12.21 20.48 -2.91
C HIS A 18 11.63 19.41 -1.97
N PRO A 19 10.56 19.72 -1.20
CA PRO A 19 9.98 18.76 -0.28
C PRO A 19 9.28 17.62 -1.03
N VAL A 20 9.58 16.39 -0.65
CA VAL A 20 8.89 15.18 -1.12
C VAL A 20 7.79 14.84 -0.12
N LEU A 21 6.55 14.85 -0.62
CA LEU A 21 5.36 14.65 0.17
C LEU A 21 4.63 13.39 -0.29
N THR A 22 4.04 12.66 0.65
CA THR A 22 3.07 11.60 0.36
C THR A 22 1.80 11.83 1.18
N PHE A 23 0.69 11.23 0.75
CA PHE A 23 -0.55 11.23 1.51
C PHE A 23 -0.97 9.80 1.85
N THR A 24 -1.57 9.63 3.02
CA THR A 24 -2.03 8.34 3.53
C THR A 24 -3.29 8.53 4.38
N SER A 25 -3.93 7.42 4.77
CA SER A 25 -5.11 7.43 5.64
C SER A 25 -4.70 7.56 7.12
N ARG A 26 -5.38 8.39 7.91
CA ARG A 26 -5.40 8.21 9.38
C ARG A 26 -6.24 6.98 9.74
N GLY A 27 -5.92 6.30 10.83
CA GLY A 27 -6.83 5.31 11.42
C GLY A 27 -6.89 3.94 10.73
N ARG A 28 -5.74 3.27 10.51
CA ARG A 28 -5.73 1.84 10.12
C ARG A 28 -6.50 0.93 11.09
N GLU A 29 -6.67 1.35 12.34
CA GLU A 29 -7.34 0.55 13.38
C GLU A 29 -8.88 0.60 13.27
N GLU A 30 -9.43 1.63 12.64
CA GLU A 30 -10.88 1.84 12.54
C GLU A 30 -11.51 1.12 11.34
N VAL A 31 -10.69 0.61 10.41
CA VAL A 31 -11.12 0.02 9.14
C VAL A 31 -10.62 -1.43 9.04
N ARG A 32 -11.54 -2.37 8.77
CA ARG A 32 -11.17 -3.76 8.47
C ARG A 32 -10.31 -3.80 7.20
N PRO A 33 -9.11 -4.40 7.24
CA PRO A 33 -8.29 -4.55 6.04
C PRO A 33 -9.04 -5.35 4.97
N ASN A 34 -9.11 -4.80 3.76
CA ASN A 34 -9.62 -5.50 2.58
C ASN A 34 -8.47 -5.74 1.60
N PRO A 35 -8.11 -7.00 1.28
CA PRO A 35 -7.02 -7.29 0.35
C PRO A 35 -7.15 -6.54 -0.98
N PRO A 36 -6.03 -6.04 -1.54
CA PRO A 36 -6.05 -5.40 -2.84
C PRO A 36 -6.47 -6.39 -3.93
N GLY A 37 -7.30 -5.95 -4.87
CA GLY A 37 -7.65 -6.75 -6.04
C GLY A 37 -6.46 -6.99 -6.97
N GLU A 38 -6.51 -8.07 -7.75
CA GLU A 38 -5.43 -8.49 -8.67
C GLU A 38 -4.99 -7.37 -9.62
N ARG A 39 -5.94 -6.64 -10.22
CA ARG A 39 -5.65 -5.55 -11.16
C ARG A 39 -4.85 -4.42 -10.49
N TYR A 40 -5.15 -4.10 -9.23
CA TYR A 40 -4.41 -3.08 -8.49
C TYR A 40 -2.98 -3.55 -8.18
N LEU A 41 -2.83 -4.79 -7.70
CA LEU A 41 -1.50 -5.39 -7.48
C LEU A 41 -0.65 -5.39 -8.74
N ARG A 42 -1.23 -5.73 -9.90
CA ARG A 42 -0.52 -5.71 -11.19
C ARG A 42 0.01 -4.33 -11.54
N THR A 43 -0.78 -3.27 -11.31
CA THR A 43 -0.35 -1.89 -11.53
C THR A 43 0.83 -1.51 -10.63
N ILE A 44 0.73 -1.83 -9.34
CA ILE A 44 1.80 -1.52 -8.36
C ILE A 44 3.09 -2.28 -8.71
N VAL A 45 3.01 -3.58 -8.98
CA VAL A 45 4.16 -4.41 -9.35
C VAL A 45 4.85 -3.88 -10.60
N ARG A 46 4.07 -3.49 -11.62
CA ARG A 46 4.62 -2.94 -12.86
C ARG A 46 5.40 -1.65 -12.62
N GLY A 47 4.82 -0.70 -11.87
CA GLY A 47 5.49 0.56 -11.55
C GLY A 47 6.78 0.34 -10.74
N LEU A 48 6.77 -0.56 -9.76
CA LEU A 48 7.95 -0.89 -8.97
C LEU A 48 9.10 -1.47 -9.81
N ILE A 49 8.79 -2.35 -10.77
CA ILE A 49 9.80 -2.90 -11.68
C ILE A 49 10.34 -1.82 -12.61
N GLU A 50 9.46 -0.97 -13.17
CA GLU A 50 9.84 0.10 -14.10
C GLU A 50 10.72 1.18 -13.42
N THR A 51 10.46 1.51 -12.15
CA THR A 51 11.17 2.59 -11.44
C THR A 51 12.43 2.14 -10.70
N HIS A 52 12.43 0.94 -10.10
CA HIS A 52 13.46 0.56 -9.12
C HIS A 52 14.33 -0.64 -9.52
N SER A 53 14.18 -1.20 -10.72
CA SER A 53 14.97 -2.35 -11.22
C SER A 53 15.05 -3.53 -10.23
N LEU A 54 13.98 -3.71 -9.45
CA LEU A 54 13.94 -4.72 -8.38
C LEU A 54 13.90 -6.13 -8.97
N GLN A 55 14.58 -7.06 -8.29
CA GLN A 55 14.47 -8.49 -8.61
C GLN A 55 13.07 -9.00 -8.28
N ARG A 56 12.50 -9.81 -9.17
CA ARG A 56 11.13 -10.34 -9.02
C ARG A 56 10.95 -11.13 -7.71
N ALA A 57 11.97 -11.86 -7.29
CA ALA A 57 11.96 -12.61 -6.02
C ALA A 57 11.84 -11.67 -4.81
N ALA A 58 12.70 -10.65 -4.73
CA ALA A 58 12.66 -9.67 -3.63
C ALA A 58 11.32 -8.91 -3.56
N LEU A 59 10.73 -8.61 -4.74
CA LEU A 59 9.41 -7.99 -4.80
C LEU A 59 8.31 -8.94 -4.30
N ALA A 60 8.38 -10.23 -4.67
CA ALA A 60 7.44 -11.23 -4.19
C ALA A 60 7.57 -11.43 -2.68
N ASP A 61 8.79 -11.54 -2.14
CA ASP A 61 9.05 -11.68 -0.70
C ASP A 61 8.49 -10.49 0.09
N TYR A 62 8.67 -9.27 -0.43
CA TYR A 62 8.13 -8.07 0.20
C TYR A 62 6.60 -8.06 0.18
N LEU A 63 5.99 -8.36 -0.97
CA LEU A 63 4.53 -8.37 -1.10
C LEU A 63 3.91 -9.45 -0.22
N LEU A 64 4.43 -10.68 -0.25
CA LEU A 64 3.94 -11.82 0.51
C LEU A 64 4.32 -11.77 2.00
N GLY A 65 5.12 -10.80 2.44
CA GLY A 65 5.41 -10.53 3.84
C GLY A 65 4.79 -9.20 4.28
N PRO A 66 5.60 -8.14 4.53
CA PRO A 66 5.09 -6.88 5.08
C PRO A 66 4.06 -6.16 4.19
N GLY A 67 4.06 -6.42 2.88
CA GLY A 67 3.19 -5.74 1.93
C GLY A 67 1.71 -6.12 2.05
N ILE A 68 1.40 -7.41 2.25
CA ILE A 68 0.01 -7.91 2.28
C ILE A 68 -0.32 -8.84 3.46
N SER A 69 0.63 -9.48 4.16
CA SER A 69 0.31 -10.52 5.17
C SER A 69 -0.47 -10.02 6.38
N ARG A 70 -0.54 -8.71 6.64
CA ARG A 70 -1.37 -8.17 7.72
C ARG A 70 -2.87 -8.14 7.37
N MET A 71 -3.26 -8.66 6.20
CA MET A 71 -4.63 -8.61 5.68
C MET A 71 -5.37 -9.97 5.77
N ASP A 72 -4.71 -11.04 6.24
CA ASP A 72 -5.23 -12.41 6.25
C ASP A 72 -6.20 -12.74 7.40
N GLY A 73 -6.58 -11.76 8.22
CA GLY A 73 -7.50 -11.92 9.36
C GLY A 73 -8.99 -11.96 9.02
N VAL A 74 -9.38 -12.11 7.75
CA VAL A 74 -10.79 -12.13 7.33
C VAL A 74 -11.17 -13.56 6.92
N GLU A 75 -11.69 -14.33 7.88
CA GLU A 75 -12.54 -15.47 7.53
C GLU A 75 -13.68 -14.95 6.66
N ARG A 76 -13.82 -15.53 5.47
CA ARG A 76 -14.97 -15.30 4.60
C ARG A 76 -16.20 -15.80 5.33
N GLY A 77 -16.91 -14.90 5.98
CA GLY A 77 -18.27 -15.14 6.45
C GLY A 77 -19.12 -15.59 5.27
N SER A 78 -19.41 -16.88 5.24
CA SER A 78 -20.48 -17.48 4.46
C SER A 78 -21.77 -16.74 4.78
N SER A 79 -22.47 -16.23 3.76
CA SER A 79 -23.91 -16.04 3.86
C SER A 79 -24.57 -16.95 2.85
N ALA A 80 -25.39 -17.83 3.42
CA ALA A 80 -26.51 -18.51 2.78
C ALA A 80 -27.49 -17.51 2.15
#